data_AF-A0AAW5X6U4-F1
#
_entry.id   AF-A0AAW5X6U4-F1
#
_cell.length_a   1.000
_cell.length_b   1.000
_cell.length_c   1.000
_cell.angle_alpha   90.00
_cell.angle_beta   90.00
_cell.angle_gamma   90.00
#
_symmetry.space_group_name_H-M   'P 1'
#
loop_
_entity.id
_entity.type
_entity.pdbx_description
1 polymer ?
#
loop_
_entity_poly.entity_id
_entity_poly.type
_entity_poly.pdbx_seq_one_letter_code
_entity_poly.pdbx_strand_id
1 'polypeptide(L)'
;MARKKAVKVLRKQKKRENMQRFTQKQNIGRACLTAKEFRLLQRMAHSSKALRNIGLYTMKQSYLNNNRMATVKEVDAAMQADMNYSGIQSRSVQAIRRSLFTEVKSFFKAMEQWKKNPEKFTGRPKFPNYSRSTDKRMIEIYQVPKVDENGYWMIPMNVAFRKKFGSIQIRMPKNLRNKNISYIEIVPKQKGRFFEVHYTYEMHVSQMKKPPTTTSNALSCDLGVDRLLSCVTNTGDAFLMDGKKLKSINQYFNKMICNLGQKNMDNGISKRIVTNKMAALWHKRERQINGYIAQTVGLLFKKVKEFNLDTIVVGYNAGWKQKSHMGKKNNQKFVQIPFQKLIAAIENKCVKEGIRFFKQEESYTSKASFLDKDPVPVWSKDDKTQYRFSGKRITRGLYQSKAGTCIHADMNGALNTLKKSGVVELDDNLKVKTPILLEVQKRKAVASRIA
;
A
#
# COMPACT_ATOMS: atom_id res chain seq x y z
N MET A 1 -1.97 -30.41 58.68
CA MET A 1 -1.14 -30.28 57.46
C MET A 1 -1.91 -29.54 56.36
N ALA A 2 -1.72 -28.22 56.23
CA ALA A 2 -2.38 -27.43 55.20
C ALA A 2 -1.61 -27.52 53.87
N ARG A 3 -2.25 -28.04 52.82
CA ARG A 3 -1.68 -28.13 51.47
C ARG A 3 -1.47 -26.71 50.89
N LYS A 4 -0.21 -26.32 50.67
CA LYS A 4 0.17 -25.07 49.98
C LYS A 4 -0.43 -25.04 48.58
N LYS A 5 -1.21 -23.98 48.28
CA LYS A 5 -1.73 -23.69 46.93
C LYS A 5 -0.57 -23.42 45.97
N ALA A 6 -0.60 -24.06 44.80
CA ALA A 6 0.39 -23.86 43.74
C ALA A 6 0.40 -22.39 43.26
N VAL A 7 1.57 -21.76 43.33
CA VAL A 7 1.81 -20.41 42.82
C VAL A 7 1.67 -20.44 41.29
N LYS A 8 0.63 -19.78 40.77
CA LYS A 8 0.49 -19.52 39.33
C LYS A 8 1.62 -18.57 38.91
N VAL A 9 2.67 -19.14 38.30
CA VAL A 9 3.67 -18.35 37.58
C VAL A 9 2.97 -17.68 36.39
N LEU A 10 2.60 -16.41 36.56
CA LEU A 10 2.15 -15.55 35.48
C LEU A 10 3.28 -15.47 34.45
N ARG A 11 3.18 -16.24 33.37
CA ARG A 11 3.99 -16.02 32.16
C ARG A 11 3.73 -14.58 31.71
N LYS A 12 4.67 -13.67 32.01
CA LYS A 12 4.67 -12.31 31.45
C LYS A 12 4.37 -12.41 29.96
N GLN A 13 3.23 -11.87 29.53
CA GLN A 13 2.98 -11.64 28.11
C GLN A 13 4.15 -10.80 27.60
N LYS A 14 4.97 -11.38 26.71
CA LYS A 14 6.03 -10.64 26.01
C LYS A 14 5.34 -9.46 25.30
N LYS A 15 5.51 -8.25 25.82
CA LYS A 15 5.00 -7.02 25.21
C LYS A 15 5.45 -7.01 23.75
N ARG A 16 4.49 -7.13 22.82
CA ARG A 16 4.72 -7.00 21.36
C ARG A 16 5.07 -5.57 20.92
N GLU A 17 5.24 -4.66 21.87
CA GLU A 17 5.37 -3.21 21.66
C GLU A 17 6.65 -2.78 20.92
N ASN A 18 7.67 -3.65 20.79
CA ASN A 18 8.98 -3.27 20.24
C ASN A 18 9.29 -3.81 18.82
N MET A 19 8.31 -4.34 18.09
CA MET A 19 8.54 -4.97 16.78
C MET A 19 7.72 -4.32 15.68
N GLN A 20 8.40 -3.78 14.68
CA GLN A 20 7.77 -3.29 13.46
C GLN A 20 7.84 -4.35 12.37
N ARG A 21 6.78 -4.47 11.58
CA ARG A 21 6.73 -5.36 10.42
C ARG A 21 6.86 -4.58 9.13
N PHE A 22 7.64 -5.12 8.20
CA PHE A 22 7.74 -4.61 6.84
C PHE A 22 7.51 -5.75 5.86
N THR A 23 6.92 -5.41 4.71
CA THR A 23 6.68 -6.36 3.64
C THR A 23 7.48 -5.99 2.39
N GLN A 24 8.28 -6.94 1.91
CA GLN A 24 8.95 -6.82 0.60
C GLN A 24 8.26 -7.72 -0.42
N LYS A 25 7.99 -7.16 -1.60
CA LYS A 25 7.31 -7.87 -2.70
C LYS A 25 8.32 -8.32 -3.74
N GLN A 26 8.21 -9.57 -4.16
CA GLN A 26 8.95 -10.16 -5.27
C GLN A 26 7.94 -10.62 -6.33
N ASN A 27 8.11 -10.19 -7.58
CA ASN A 27 7.31 -10.74 -8.67
C ASN A 27 7.87 -12.10 -9.07
N ILE A 28 7.01 -13.11 -9.16
CA ILE A 28 7.39 -14.40 -9.73
C ILE A 28 6.76 -14.51 -11.12
N GLY A 29 7.62 -14.49 -12.15
CA GLY A 29 7.23 -14.62 -13.54
C GLY A 29 7.77 -15.90 -14.18
N ARG A 30 7.60 -16.02 -15.50
CA ARG A 30 8.12 -17.14 -16.30
C ARG A 30 9.64 -17.30 -16.25
N ALA A 31 10.38 -16.25 -15.89
CA ALA A 31 11.82 -16.32 -15.68
C ALA A 31 12.20 -16.99 -14.35
N CYS A 32 11.25 -17.19 -13.43
CA CYS A 32 11.50 -17.76 -12.11
C CYS A 32 10.86 -19.14 -11.91
N LEU A 33 9.86 -19.49 -12.73
CA LEU A 33 9.12 -20.74 -12.64
C LEU A 33 8.95 -21.33 -14.03
N THR A 34 9.15 -22.65 -14.12
CA THR A 34 8.78 -23.44 -15.30
C THR A 34 7.26 -23.38 -15.55
N ALA A 35 6.82 -23.72 -16.76
CA ALA A 35 5.40 -23.81 -17.08
C ALA A 35 4.65 -24.85 -16.22
N LYS A 36 5.34 -25.91 -15.76
CA LYS A 36 4.80 -26.92 -14.85
C LYS A 36 4.60 -26.34 -13.45
N GLU A 37 5.62 -25.71 -12.87
CA GLU A 37 5.55 -25.08 -11.55
C GLU A 37 4.51 -23.96 -11.49
N PHE A 38 4.41 -23.14 -12.54
CA PHE A 38 3.42 -22.09 -12.62
C PHE A 38 1.99 -22.64 -12.59
N ARG A 39 1.70 -23.69 -13.37
CA ARG A 39 0.40 -24.39 -13.34
C ARG A 39 0.11 -25.02 -12.00
N LEU A 40 1.13 -25.60 -11.36
CA LEU A 40 1.02 -26.15 -10.01
C LEU A 40 0.65 -25.06 -8.99
N LEU A 41 1.29 -23.89 -9.05
CA LEU A 41 0.96 -22.78 -8.18
C LEU A 41 -0.47 -22.24 -8.39
N GLN A 42 -0.94 -22.21 -9.64
CA GLN A 42 -2.34 -21.89 -9.95
C GLN A 42 -3.32 -22.90 -9.33
N ARG A 43 -2.97 -24.19 -9.30
CA ARG A 43 -3.76 -25.23 -8.65
C ARG A 43 -3.81 -25.02 -7.14
N MET A 44 -2.67 -24.78 -6.50
CA MET A 44 -2.62 -24.49 -5.05
C MET A 44 -3.46 -23.26 -4.68
N ALA A 45 -3.37 -22.18 -5.46
CA ALA A 45 -4.16 -20.97 -5.24
C ALA A 45 -5.66 -21.17 -5.50
N HIS A 46 -6.03 -22.12 -6.35
CA HIS A 46 -7.42 -22.56 -6.52
C HIS A 46 -7.89 -23.36 -5.31
N SER A 47 -7.09 -24.32 -4.82
CA SER A 47 -7.40 -25.10 -3.63
C SER A 47 -7.59 -24.21 -2.40
N SER A 48 -6.74 -23.20 -2.21
CA SER A 48 -6.92 -22.19 -1.16
C SER A 48 -8.27 -21.45 -1.27
N LYS A 49 -8.69 -21.10 -2.49
CA LYS A 49 -10.00 -20.47 -2.75
C LYS A 49 -11.16 -21.41 -2.45
N ALA A 50 -11.08 -22.67 -2.89
CA ALA A 50 -12.11 -23.67 -2.70
C ALA A 50 -12.36 -23.92 -1.19
N LEU A 51 -11.28 -24.14 -0.44
CA LEU A 51 -11.36 -24.33 1.01
C LEU A 51 -11.97 -23.13 1.75
N ARG A 52 -11.64 -21.89 1.36
CA ARG A 52 -12.32 -20.71 1.92
C ARG A 52 -13.82 -20.76 1.67
N ASN A 53 -14.25 -21.05 0.43
CA ASN A 53 -15.67 -21.10 0.09
C ASN A 53 -16.42 -22.19 0.84
N ILE A 54 -15.79 -23.36 1.06
CA ILE A 54 -16.36 -24.46 1.83
C ILE A 54 -16.56 -24.03 3.28
N GLY A 55 -15.52 -23.50 3.92
CA GLY A 55 -15.66 -22.99 5.28
C GLY A 55 -16.71 -21.89 5.39
N LEU A 56 -16.78 -20.99 4.40
CA LEU A 56 -17.78 -19.93 4.37
C LEU A 56 -19.20 -20.50 4.21
N TYR A 57 -19.36 -21.52 3.38
CA TYR A 57 -20.62 -22.22 3.18
C TYR A 57 -21.07 -22.88 4.49
N THR A 58 -20.20 -23.63 5.16
CA THR A 58 -20.47 -24.24 6.47
C THR A 58 -20.91 -23.20 7.50
N MET A 59 -20.20 -22.07 7.58
CA MET A 59 -20.58 -20.97 8.48
C MET A 59 -21.94 -20.35 8.12
N LYS A 60 -22.22 -20.18 6.82
CA LYS A 60 -23.48 -19.62 6.35
C LYS A 60 -24.65 -20.55 6.62
N GLN A 61 -24.50 -21.86 6.40
CA GLN A 61 -25.53 -22.86 6.71
C GLN A 61 -25.81 -22.92 8.21
N SER A 62 -24.77 -22.94 9.05
CA SER A 62 -24.95 -22.88 10.50
C SER A 62 -25.70 -21.61 10.94
N TYR A 63 -25.41 -20.47 10.32
CA TYR A 63 -26.10 -19.22 10.64
C TYR A 63 -27.56 -19.23 10.16
N LEU A 64 -27.83 -19.70 8.95
CA LEU A 64 -29.20 -19.71 8.39
C LEU A 64 -30.11 -20.71 9.09
N ASN A 65 -29.60 -21.91 9.40
CA ASN A 65 -30.43 -23.02 9.89
C ASN A 65 -30.50 -23.06 11.43
N ASN A 66 -29.42 -22.67 12.10
CA ASN A 66 -29.29 -22.83 13.56
C ASN A 66 -29.12 -21.50 14.30
N ASN A 67 -29.17 -20.36 13.59
CA ASN A 67 -28.93 -19.01 14.12
C ASN A 67 -27.66 -18.87 14.98
N ARG A 68 -26.63 -19.69 14.69
CA ARG A 68 -25.36 -19.69 15.43
C ARG A 68 -24.15 -19.73 14.50
N MET A 69 -23.01 -19.32 15.04
CA MET A 69 -21.74 -19.45 14.34
C MET A 69 -21.29 -20.91 14.29
N ALA A 70 -20.79 -21.37 13.14
CA ALA A 70 -20.16 -22.69 13.05
C ALA A 70 -18.91 -22.74 13.93
N THR A 71 -18.72 -23.86 14.60
CA THR A 71 -17.54 -24.14 15.42
C THR A 71 -16.31 -24.38 14.54
N VAL A 72 -15.13 -24.26 15.15
CA VAL A 72 -13.86 -24.56 14.46
C VAL A 72 -13.83 -26.01 13.97
N LYS A 73 -14.38 -26.95 14.77
CA LYS A 73 -14.42 -28.39 14.44
C LYS A 73 -15.29 -28.67 13.21
N GLU A 74 -16.48 -28.08 13.14
CA GLU A 74 -17.39 -28.25 11.99
C GLU A 74 -16.76 -27.75 10.69
N VAL A 75 -16.12 -26.57 10.75
CA VAL A 75 -15.43 -25.99 9.59
C VAL A 75 -14.22 -26.83 9.19
N ASP A 76 -13.45 -27.33 10.16
CA ASP A 76 -12.29 -28.19 9.89
C ASP A 76 -12.69 -29.52 9.26
N ALA A 77 -13.73 -30.18 9.77
CA ALA A 77 -14.25 -31.42 9.21
C ALA A 77 -14.72 -31.23 7.75
N ALA A 78 -15.48 -30.14 7.50
CA ALA A 78 -15.93 -29.82 6.15
C ALA A 78 -14.76 -29.51 5.19
N MET A 79 -13.73 -28.79 5.65
CA MET A 79 -12.53 -28.53 4.84
C MET A 79 -11.74 -29.82 4.58
N GLN A 80 -11.61 -30.72 5.55
CA GLN A 80 -10.86 -31.98 5.44
C GLN A 80 -11.51 -32.97 4.48
N ALA A 81 -12.84 -33.00 4.42
CA ALA A 81 -13.60 -33.87 3.51
C ALA A 81 -13.47 -33.46 2.03
N ASP A 82 -13.01 -32.23 1.74
CA ASP A 82 -12.94 -31.75 0.36
C ASP A 82 -11.65 -32.17 -0.36
N MET A 83 -11.78 -32.51 -1.64
CA MET A 83 -10.67 -32.92 -2.50
C MET A 83 -9.52 -31.89 -2.56
N ASN A 84 -9.81 -30.60 -2.35
CA ASN A 84 -8.82 -29.52 -2.38
C ASN A 84 -8.01 -29.42 -1.09
N TYR A 85 -8.34 -30.14 -0.01
CA TYR A 85 -7.60 -30.10 1.25
C TYR A 85 -6.13 -30.45 1.06
N SER A 86 -5.85 -31.48 0.26
CA SER A 86 -4.50 -31.92 -0.08
C SER A 86 -3.72 -30.90 -0.94
N GLY A 87 -4.40 -29.95 -1.58
CA GLY A 87 -3.79 -28.98 -2.49
C GLY A 87 -2.85 -27.96 -1.84
N ILE A 88 -2.89 -27.84 -0.51
CA ILE A 88 -2.03 -26.95 0.28
C ILE A 88 -1.60 -27.60 1.59
N GLN A 89 -0.61 -27.05 2.27
CA GLN A 89 -0.19 -27.55 3.58
C GLN A 89 -1.24 -27.24 4.67
N SER A 90 -1.40 -28.12 5.66
CA SER A 90 -2.34 -27.97 6.78
C SER A 90 -2.21 -26.64 7.53
N ARG A 91 -1.01 -26.07 7.68
CA ARG A 91 -0.82 -24.75 8.30
C ARG A 91 -1.40 -23.60 7.47
N SER A 92 -1.36 -23.72 6.14
CA SER A 92 -2.03 -22.77 5.24
C SER A 92 -3.55 -22.93 5.30
N VAL A 93 -4.07 -24.15 5.49
CA VAL A 93 -5.50 -24.36 5.77
C VAL A 93 -5.91 -23.66 7.07
N GLN A 94 -5.13 -23.81 8.13
CA GLN A 94 -5.36 -23.11 9.40
C GLN A 94 -5.33 -21.58 9.26
N ALA A 95 -4.50 -21.04 8.34
CA ALA A 95 -4.49 -19.62 8.03
C ALA A 95 -5.79 -19.17 7.34
N ILE A 96 -6.26 -19.92 6.33
CA ILE A 96 -7.55 -19.68 5.67
C ILE A 96 -8.68 -19.64 6.70
N ARG A 97 -8.74 -20.64 7.56
CA ARG A 97 -9.74 -20.73 8.63
C ARG A 97 -9.68 -19.51 9.55
N ARG A 98 -8.50 -19.12 10.04
CA ARG A 98 -8.33 -17.94 10.91
C ARG A 98 -8.80 -16.66 10.22
N SER A 99 -8.40 -16.44 8.98
CA SER A 99 -8.83 -15.31 8.16
C SER A 99 -10.35 -15.27 7.99
N LEU A 100 -10.96 -16.42 7.70
CA LEU A 100 -12.41 -16.56 7.52
C LEU A 100 -13.20 -16.28 8.82
N PHE A 101 -12.78 -16.85 9.95
CA PHE A 101 -13.42 -16.57 11.25
C PHE A 101 -13.34 -15.08 11.60
N THR A 102 -12.22 -14.41 11.32
CA THR A 102 -12.08 -12.97 11.52
C THR A 102 -13.04 -12.19 10.62
N GLU A 103 -13.14 -12.55 9.34
CA GLU A 103 -14.06 -11.92 8.39
C GLU A 103 -15.53 -12.01 8.84
N VAL A 104 -15.98 -13.20 9.24
CA VAL A 104 -17.36 -13.42 9.70
C VAL A 104 -17.63 -12.75 11.04
N LYS A 105 -16.67 -12.74 11.98
CA LYS A 105 -16.79 -11.99 13.24
C LYS A 105 -16.93 -10.48 12.98
N SER A 106 -16.15 -9.93 12.05
CA SER A 106 -16.27 -8.51 11.67
C SER A 106 -17.63 -8.20 11.08
N PHE A 107 -18.20 -9.11 10.27
CA PHE A 107 -19.58 -8.96 9.80
C PHE A 107 -20.59 -8.89 10.95
N PHE A 108 -20.54 -9.80 11.92
CA PHE A 108 -21.46 -9.78 13.06
C PHE A 108 -21.32 -8.51 13.90
N LYS A 109 -20.08 -8.05 14.15
CA LYS A 109 -19.84 -6.77 14.83
C LYS A 109 -20.43 -5.59 14.07
N ALA A 110 -20.22 -5.53 12.75
CA ALA A 110 -20.78 -4.48 11.91
C ALA A 110 -22.32 -4.53 11.91
N MET A 111 -22.92 -5.72 11.87
CA MET A 111 -24.38 -5.90 11.98
C MET A 111 -24.94 -5.41 13.32
N GLU A 112 -24.27 -5.68 14.43
CA GLU A 112 -24.68 -5.21 15.75
C GLU A 112 -24.63 -3.68 15.84
N GLN A 113 -23.52 -3.08 15.37
CA GLN A 113 -23.37 -1.63 15.32
C GLN A 113 -24.40 -0.97 14.40
N TRP A 114 -24.68 -1.59 13.25
CA TRP A 114 -25.70 -1.10 12.33
C TRP A 114 -27.11 -1.15 12.93
N LYS A 115 -27.45 -2.20 13.69
CA LYS A 115 -28.73 -2.26 14.40
C LYS A 115 -28.88 -1.15 15.44
N LYS A 116 -27.77 -0.72 16.06
CA LYS A 116 -27.75 0.36 17.06
C LYS A 116 -27.82 1.75 16.43
N ASN A 117 -27.00 2.02 15.40
CA ASN A 117 -26.91 3.32 14.73
C ASN A 117 -26.86 3.14 13.20
N PRO A 118 -28.01 2.95 12.53
CA PRO A 118 -28.06 2.72 11.09
C PRO A 118 -27.44 3.87 10.27
N GLU A 119 -27.61 5.12 10.69
CA GLU A 119 -27.11 6.31 9.97
C GLU A 119 -25.57 6.39 9.84
N LYS A 120 -24.82 5.68 10.69
CA LYS A 120 -23.34 5.63 10.58
C LYS A 120 -22.85 4.75 9.43
N PHE A 121 -23.74 4.03 8.78
CA PHE A 121 -23.41 3.12 7.68
C PHE A 121 -24.04 3.60 6.38
N THR A 122 -23.37 3.35 5.27
CA THR A 122 -23.90 3.62 3.92
C THR A 122 -24.96 2.60 3.48
N GLY A 123 -25.27 1.61 4.32
CA GLY A 123 -26.26 0.58 4.07
C GLY A 123 -26.10 -0.61 5.02
N ARG A 124 -27.06 -1.54 4.98
CA ARG A 124 -27.06 -2.76 5.80
C ARG A 124 -25.82 -3.62 5.50
N PRO A 125 -25.03 -4.01 6.51
CA PRO A 125 -23.89 -4.91 6.32
C PRO A 125 -24.35 -6.24 5.68
N LYS A 126 -23.54 -6.74 4.75
CA LYS A 126 -23.84 -7.98 4.00
C LYS A 126 -22.89 -9.09 4.43
N PHE A 127 -23.41 -10.31 4.53
CA PHE A 127 -22.61 -11.49 4.80
C PHE A 127 -21.51 -11.65 3.74
N PRO A 128 -20.31 -12.16 4.09
CA PRO A 128 -19.24 -12.35 3.12
C PRO A 128 -19.68 -13.16 1.89
N ASN A 129 -19.24 -12.72 0.72
CA ASN A 129 -19.55 -13.39 -0.54
C ASN A 129 -18.57 -14.53 -0.85
N TYR A 130 -19.07 -15.52 -1.57
CA TYR A 130 -18.24 -16.57 -2.16
C TYR A 130 -17.32 -16.00 -3.24
N SER A 131 -16.11 -16.53 -3.33
CA SER A 131 -15.22 -16.28 -4.45
C SER A 131 -15.73 -17.01 -5.69
N ARG A 132 -15.63 -16.39 -6.88
CA ARG A 132 -16.12 -16.96 -8.14
C ARG A 132 -15.23 -18.12 -8.61
N SER A 133 -15.72 -18.89 -9.58
CA SER A 133 -15.01 -20.06 -10.15
C SER A 133 -13.58 -19.72 -10.63
N THR A 134 -13.46 -18.62 -11.37
CA THR A 134 -12.18 -18.13 -11.93
C THR A 134 -11.26 -17.42 -10.93
N ASP A 135 -11.73 -17.14 -9.72
CA ASP A 135 -10.93 -16.44 -8.72
C ASP A 135 -9.85 -17.36 -8.14
N LYS A 136 -8.81 -16.75 -7.56
CA LYS A 136 -7.71 -17.42 -6.88
C LYS A 136 -7.49 -16.73 -5.53
N ARG A 137 -7.09 -17.49 -4.51
CA ARG A 137 -6.77 -16.97 -3.18
C ARG A 137 -5.27 -17.07 -2.92
N MET A 138 -4.75 -16.13 -2.13
CA MET A 138 -3.38 -16.18 -1.65
C MET A 138 -3.11 -17.39 -0.75
N ILE A 139 -1.87 -17.86 -0.76
CA ILE A 139 -1.38 -18.94 0.09
C ILE A 139 -0.52 -18.33 1.19
N GLU A 140 -0.95 -18.49 2.44
CA GLU A 140 -0.29 -17.94 3.63
C GLU A 140 0.60 -19.02 4.27
N ILE A 141 1.85 -18.67 4.54
CA ILE A 141 2.89 -19.57 5.07
C ILE A 141 3.47 -18.93 6.33
N TYR A 142 3.00 -19.39 7.50
CA TYR A 142 3.45 -18.90 8.80
C TYR A 142 4.67 -19.63 9.37
N GLN A 143 4.90 -20.88 8.97
CA GLN A 143 6.15 -21.59 9.27
C GLN A 143 7.07 -21.39 8.06
N VAL A 144 7.91 -20.36 8.13
CA VAL A 144 8.81 -20.01 7.03
C VAL A 144 9.80 -21.16 6.81
N PRO A 145 9.89 -21.71 5.59
CA PRO A 145 10.84 -22.78 5.29
C PRO A 145 12.28 -22.30 5.42
N LYS A 146 13.18 -23.22 5.78
CA LYS A 146 14.63 -22.94 5.73
C LYS A 146 15.02 -22.59 4.30
N VAL A 147 15.92 -21.63 4.19
CA VAL A 147 16.55 -21.22 2.93
C VAL A 147 17.85 -22.01 2.81
N ASP A 148 18.10 -22.62 1.66
CA ASP A 148 19.36 -23.33 1.39
C ASP A 148 20.54 -22.35 1.12
N GLU A 149 21.74 -22.90 0.96
CA GLU A 149 22.98 -22.14 0.71
C GLU A 149 22.89 -21.28 -0.57
N ASN A 150 22.19 -21.77 -1.60
CA ASN A 150 21.96 -21.07 -2.86
C ASN A 150 20.90 -19.95 -2.74
N GLY A 151 20.17 -19.94 -1.63
CA GLY A 151 19.15 -18.97 -1.27
C GLY A 151 17.76 -19.32 -1.77
N TYR A 152 17.48 -20.60 -2.03
CA TYR A 152 16.17 -21.11 -2.41
C TYR A 152 15.43 -21.65 -1.20
N TRP A 153 14.11 -21.54 -1.24
CA TRP A 153 13.22 -22.17 -0.27
C TRP A 153 12.10 -22.89 -1.02
N MET A 154 11.63 -24.00 -0.43
CA MET A 154 10.58 -24.81 -1.04
C MET A 154 9.21 -24.36 -0.54
N ILE A 155 8.24 -24.20 -1.46
CA ILE A 155 6.86 -23.96 -1.06
C ILE A 155 6.34 -25.19 -0.27
N PRO A 156 5.83 -25.02 0.96
CA PRO A 156 5.26 -26.11 1.72
C PRO A 156 4.00 -26.67 1.05
N MET A 157 3.91 -28.00 1.00
CA MET A 157 2.82 -28.73 0.36
C MET A 157 2.47 -29.95 1.21
N ASN A 158 1.26 -30.48 1.04
CA ASN A 158 0.94 -31.83 1.51
C ASN A 158 1.86 -32.85 0.82
N VAL A 159 2.25 -33.91 1.54
CA VAL A 159 3.17 -34.95 1.05
C VAL A 159 2.62 -35.66 -0.19
N ALA A 160 1.36 -36.09 -0.18
CA ALA A 160 0.73 -36.79 -1.30
C ALA A 160 0.64 -35.87 -2.53
N PHE A 161 0.30 -34.60 -2.32
CA PHE A 161 0.23 -33.61 -3.39
C PHE A 161 1.61 -33.33 -4.02
N ARG A 162 2.65 -33.22 -3.19
CA ARG A 162 4.04 -33.06 -3.66
C ARG A 162 4.50 -34.28 -4.46
N LYS A 163 4.23 -35.51 -3.99
CA LYS A 163 4.57 -36.73 -4.73
C LYS A 163 3.90 -36.76 -6.12
N LYS A 164 2.63 -36.35 -6.20
CA LYS A 164 1.85 -36.37 -7.44
C LYS A 164 2.24 -35.27 -8.44
N PHE A 165 2.52 -34.05 -7.97
CA PHE A 165 2.68 -32.89 -8.86
C PHE A 165 4.09 -32.29 -8.88
N GLY A 166 4.97 -32.70 -7.97
CA GLY A 166 6.31 -32.16 -7.77
C GLY A 166 6.36 -31.04 -6.73
N SER A 167 7.54 -30.43 -6.60
CA SER A 167 7.82 -29.30 -5.72
C SER A 167 8.02 -28.00 -6.50
N ILE A 168 7.96 -26.87 -5.80
CA ILE A 168 8.30 -25.56 -6.35
C ILE A 168 9.34 -24.94 -5.44
N GLN A 169 10.43 -24.44 -6.03
CA GLN A 169 11.47 -23.70 -5.31
C GLN A 169 11.49 -22.24 -5.76
N ILE A 170 11.69 -21.33 -4.82
CA ILE A 170 11.75 -19.89 -5.10
C ILE A 170 13.04 -19.33 -4.49
N ARG A 171 13.80 -18.57 -5.29
CA ARG A 171 14.97 -17.84 -4.78
C ARG A 171 14.54 -16.64 -3.94
N MET A 172 14.93 -16.64 -2.67
CA MET A 172 14.68 -15.51 -1.76
C MET A 172 15.60 -14.32 -2.12
N PRO A 173 15.08 -13.07 -2.11
CA PRO A 173 15.89 -11.88 -2.31
C PRO A 173 17.08 -11.82 -1.34
N LYS A 174 18.28 -11.50 -1.85
CA LYS A 174 19.53 -11.50 -1.06
C LYS A 174 19.42 -10.69 0.23
N ASN A 175 18.77 -9.54 0.18
CA ASN A 175 18.63 -8.62 1.32
C ASN A 175 17.67 -9.12 2.42
N LEU A 176 16.95 -10.21 2.19
CA LEU A 176 16.02 -10.82 3.16
C LEU A 176 16.58 -12.09 3.82
N ARG A 177 17.66 -12.68 3.29
CA ARG A 177 18.21 -13.96 3.76
C ARG A 177 18.61 -13.93 5.23
N ASN A 178 19.09 -12.78 5.71
CA ASN A 178 19.52 -12.57 7.09
C ASN A 178 18.47 -11.82 7.94
N LYS A 179 17.20 -11.82 7.51
CA LYS A 179 16.10 -11.16 8.22
C LYS A 179 15.17 -12.20 8.85
N ASN A 180 14.62 -11.87 10.01
CA ASN A 180 13.60 -12.71 10.64
C ASN A 180 12.28 -12.58 9.89
N ILE A 181 11.99 -13.51 9.00
CA ILE A 181 10.72 -13.56 8.25
C ILE A 181 9.63 -14.13 9.15
N SER A 182 8.60 -13.34 9.42
CA SER A 182 7.46 -13.71 10.26
C SER A 182 6.50 -14.63 9.50
N TYR A 183 6.20 -14.29 8.24
CA TYR A 183 5.38 -15.11 7.35
C TYR A 183 5.59 -14.70 5.88
N ILE A 184 5.20 -15.62 4.99
CA ILE A 184 5.24 -15.43 3.54
C ILE A 184 3.83 -15.56 2.98
N GLU A 185 3.46 -14.70 2.03
CA GLU A 185 2.21 -14.82 1.27
C GLU A 185 2.52 -14.94 -0.21
N ILE A 186 1.94 -15.95 -0.87
CA ILE A 186 1.99 -16.06 -2.32
C ILE A 186 0.66 -15.55 -2.88
N VAL A 187 0.70 -14.40 -3.53
CA VAL A 187 -0.47 -13.62 -3.93
C VAL A 187 -0.72 -13.78 -5.42
N PRO A 188 -1.84 -14.41 -5.84
CA PRO A 188 -2.23 -14.44 -7.24
C PRO A 188 -2.73 -13.07 -7.69
N LYS A 189 -2.30 -12.63 -8.86
CA LYS A 189 -2.73 -11.38 -9.51
C LYS A 189 -3.46 -11.70 -10.81
N GLN A 190 -4.43 -10.87 -11.18
CA GLN A 190 -5.21 -11.02 -12.43
C GLN A 190 -5.79 -12.44 -12.61
N LYS A 191 -6.40 -12.99 -11.54
CA LYS A 191 -6.95 -14.36 -11.48
C LYS A 191 -5.90 -15.48 -11.62
N GLY A 192 -4.70 -15.26 -11.08
CA GLY A 192 -3.60 -16.22 -11.11
C GLY A 192 -2.81 -16.23 -12.42
N ARG A 193 -2.88 -15.16 -13.23
CA ARG A 193 -2.04 -14.98 -14.41
C ARG A 193 -0.63 -14.50 -14.08
N PHE A 194 -0.46 -13.91 -12.90
CA PHE A 194 0.83 -13.53 -12.33
C PHE A 194 0.82 -13.84 -10.84
N PHE A 195 2.00 -13.98 -10.24
CA PHE A 195 2.15 -14.18 -8.79
C PHE A 195 3.17 -13.20 -8.22
N GLU A 196 2.90 -12.77 -6.99
CA GLU A 196 3.85 -12.04 -6.16
C GLU A 196 4.11 -12.85 -4.89
N VAL A 197 5.35 -12.90 -4.41
CA VAL A 197 5.65 -13.29 -3.04
C VAL A 197 5.80 -12.06 -2.18
N HIS A 198 5.06 -12.02 -1.08
CA HIS A 198 5.17 -10.98 -0.07
C HIS A 198 5.88 -11.59 1.14
N TYR A 199 7.08 -11.10 1.42
CA TYR A 199 7.87 -11.50 2.59
C TYR A 199 7.64 -10.47 3.69
N THR A 200 6.94 -10.86 4.76
CA THR A 200 6.77 -10.00 5.92
C THR A 200 7.82 -10.34 6.96
N TYR A 201 8.72 -9.40 7.22
CA TYR A 201 9.81 -9.56 8.17
C TYR A 201 9.67 -8.59 9.34
N GLU A 202 10.15 -9.02 10.49
CA GLU A 202 10.14 -8.25 11.72
C GLU A 202 11.50 -7.58 11.92
N MET A 203 11.47 -6.33 12.36
CA MET A 203 12.66 -5.58 12.73
C MET A 203 12.42 -4.99 14.12
N HIS A 204 13.36 -5.20 15.02
CA HIS A 204 13.27 -4.66 16.36
C HIS A 204 13.42 -3.13 16.28
N VAL A 205 12.60 -2.38 17.02
CA VAL A 205 12.65 -0.91 17.00
C VAL A 205 14.03 -0.40 17.42
N SER A 206 14.75 -1.11 18.30
CA SER A 206 16.13 -0.74 18.67
C SER A 206 17.15 -0.84 17.52
N GLN A 207 16.85 -1.62 16.47
CA GLN A 207 17.69 -1.71 15.26
C GLN A 207 17.36 -0.62 14.25
N MET A 208 16.29 0.16 14.48
CA MET A 208 15.98 1.34 13.68
C MET A 208 16.79 2.52 14.20
N LYS A 209 17.14 3.43 13.28
CA LYS A 209 17.61 4.75 13.69
C LYS A 209 16.49 5.40 14.50
N LYS A 210 16.81 5.87 15.70
CA LYS A 210 15.84 6.58 16.54
C LYS A 210 15.56 7.94 15.90
N PRO A 211 14.28 8.33 15.73
CA PRO A 211 13.98 9.69 15.35
C PRO A 211 14.44 10.64 16.46
N PRO A 212 14.91 11.85 16.10
CA PRO A 212 15.21 12.86 17.09
C PRO A 212 13.95 13.28 17.85
N THR A 213 14.14 13.75 19.08
CA THR A 213 13.06 14.19 19.98
C THR A 213 12.44 15.50 19.52
N THR A 214 13.25 16.39 18.95
CA THR A 214 12.88 17.68 18.38
C THR A 214 13.08 17.70 16.86
N THR A 215 12.50 18.70 16.21
CA THR A 215 12.71 18.99 14.80
C THR A 215 13.69 20.15 14.69
N SER A 216 14.74 20.01 13.90
CA SER A 216 15.66 21.10 13.57
C SER A 216 15.63 21.41 12.07
N ASN A 217 15.75 20.38 11.25
CA ASN A 217 15.79 20.49 9.80
C ASN A 217 14.60 19.76 9.18
N ALA A 218 13.59 20.54 8.77
CA ALA A 218 12.34 20.03 8.27
C ALA A 218 12.20 20.20 6.76
N LEU A 219 11.58 19.21 6.11
CA LEU A 219 11.19 19.27 4.71
C LEU A 219 9.68 19.16 4.58
N SER A 220 9.06 20.14 3.95
CA SER A 220 7.66 20.06 3.54
C SER A 220 7.55 19.57 2.10
N CYS A 221 6.58 18.69 1.85
CA CYS A 221 6.32 18.07 0.57
C CYS A 221 4.84 18.23 0.20
N ASP A 222 4.57 18.98 -0.86
CA ASP A 222 3.26 19.06 -1.51
C ASP A 222 3.19 18.05 -2.67
N LEU A 223 2.02 17.47 -2.91
CA LEU A 223 1.78 16.38 -3.86
C LEU A 223 1.00 16.87 -5.09
N GLY A 224 1.59 16.72 -6.27
CA GLY A 224 0.97 17.16 -7.52
C GLY A 224 0.97 16.11 -8.64
N VAL A 225 0.38 16.49 -9.78
CA VAL A 225 0.28 15.61 -10.97
C VAL A 225 1.49 15.74 -11.89
N ASP A 226 1.81 16.98 -12.29
CA ASP A 226 2.92 17.25 -13.22
C ASP A 226 4.24 17.37 -12.47
N ARG A 227 4.21 17.96 -11.27
CA ARG A 227 5.26 17.88 -10.25
C ARG A 227 4.75 16.90 -9.20
N LEU A 228 5.33 15.72 -9.13
CA LEU A 228 4.83 14.66 -8.24
C LEU A 228 5.02 15.04 -6.77
N LEU A 229 6.17 15.65 -6.48
CA LEU A 229 6.50 16.24 -5.20
C LEU A 229 7.08 17.63 -5.42
N SER A 230 6.60 18.57 -4.64
CA SER A 230 7.14 19.93 -4.54
C SER A 230 7.67 20.09 -3.12
N CYS A 231 8.98 20.24 -2.99
CA CYS A 231 9.69 20.10 -1.73
C CYS A 231 10.40 21.40 -1.36
N VAL A 232 10.25 21.83 -0.10
CA VAL A 232 10.91 23.02 0.45
C VAL A 232 11.36 22.77 1.88
N THR A 233 12.57 23.20 2.22
CA THR A 233 13.12 23.11 3.58
C THR A 233 12.75 24.34 4.40
N ASN A 234 12.83 24.24 5.73
CA ASN A 234 12.76 25.41 6.60
C ASN A 234 13.93 26.40 6.40
N THR A 235 15.00 25.98 5.70
CA THR A 235 16.15 26.82 5.31
C THR A 235 16.02 27.44 3.92
N GLY A 236 14.92 27.17 3.20
CA GLY A 236 14.62 27.79 1.91
C GLY A 236 15.18 27.05 0.68
N ASP A 237 15.83 25.89 0.87
CA ASP A 237 16.19 24.99 -0.22
C ASP A 237 14.95 24.35 -0.83
N ALA A 238 14.89 24.36 -2.16
CA ALA A 238 13.69 24.03 -2.91
C ALA A 238 13.99 23.10 -4.08
N PHE A 239 13.17 22.07 -4.28
CA PHE A 239 13.29 21.17 -5.43
C PHE A 239 11.94 20.55 -5.81
N LEU A 240 11.81 20.20 -7.09
CA LEU A 240 10.63 19.55 -7.65
C LEU A 240 11.01 18.15 -8.12
N MET A 241 10.14 17.17 -7.97
CA MET A 241 10.29 15.85 -8.58
C MET A 241 9.30 15.67 -9.72
N ASP A 242 9.77 15.24 -10.88
CA ASP A 242 8.90 15.09 -12.04
C ASP A 242 7.77 14.07 -11.82
N GLY A 243 6.55 14.42 -12.25
CA GLY A 243 5.37 13.55 -12.28
C GLY A 243 4.89 13.23 -13.70
N LYS A 244 5.41 13.92 -14.72
CA LYS A 244 4.98 13.76 -16.12
C LYS A 244 5.15 12.32 -16.61
N LYS A 245 6.20 11.62 -16.18
CA LYS A 245 6.38 10.21 -16.55
C LYS A 245 5.28 9.30 -16.03
N LEU A 246 4.85 9.49 -14.78
CA LEU A 246 3.76 8.71 -14.18
C LEU A 246 2.44 8.99 -14.90
N LYS A 247 2.19 10.25 -15.24
CA LYS A 247 1.06 10.68 -16.09
C LYS A 247 1.10 10.03 -17.48
N SER A 248 2.26 9.96 -18.12
CA SER A 248 2.46 9.29 -19.41
C SER A 248 2.15 7.79 -19.35
N ILE A 249 2.59 7.09 -18.29
CA ILE A 249 2.27 5.67 -18.09
C ILE A 249 0.76 5.44 -18.00
N ASN A 250 0.04 6.30 -17.25
CA ASN A 250 -1.41 6.25 -17.15
C ASN A 250 -2.09 6.55 -18.50
N GLN A 251 -1.63 7.55 -19.23
CA GLN A 251 -2.17 7.90 -20.55
C GLN A 251 -2.03 6.74 -21.55
N TYR A 252 -0.83 6.15 -21.65
CA TYR A 252 -0.59 4.98 -22.50
C TYR A 252 -1.50 3.82 -22.13
N PHE A 253 -1.61 3.53 -20.84
CA PHE A 253 -2.48 2.47 -20.34
C PHE A 253 -3.95 2.71 -20.71
N ASN A 254 -4.46 3.92 -20.50
CA ASN A 254 -5.85 4.28 -20.82
C ASN A 254 -6.14 4.14 -22.32
N LYS A 255 -5.22 4.58 -23.18
CA LYS A 255 -5.32 4.42 -24.64
C LYS A 255 -5.37 2.93 -25.00
N MET A 256 -4.42 2.15 -24.51
CA MET A 256 -4.30 0.73 -24.85
C MET A 256 -5.44 -0.13 -24.30
N ILE A 257 -5.92 0.13 -23.09
CA ILE A 257 -7.02 -0.64 -22.51
C ILE A 257 -8.34 -0.36 -23.22
N CYS A 258 -8.55 0.88 -23.68
CA CYS A 258 -9.70 1.24 -24.52
C CYS A 258 -9.66 0.49 -25.85
N ASN A 259 -8.52 0.55 -26.56
CA ASN A 259 -8.33 -0.13 -27.84
C ASN A 259 -8.52 -1.65 -27.72
N LEU A 260 -7.98 -2.27 -26.66
CA LEU A 260 -8.20 -3.70 -26.40
C LEU A 260 -9.66 -4.02 -26.07
N GLY A 261 -10.35 -3.14 -25.34
CA GLY A 261 -11.77 -3.29 -25.05
C GLY A 261 -12.65 -3.18 -26.30
N GLN A 262 -12.30 -2.28 -27.24
CA GLN A 262 -12.97 -2.17 -28.53
C GLN A 262 -12.74 -3.44 -29.36
N LYS A 263 -11.48 -3.87 -29.51
CA LYS A 263 -11.16 -5.12 -30.21
C LYS A 263 -11.88 -6.34 -29.65
N ASN A 264 -12.11 -6.40 -28.33
CA ASN A 264 -12.90 -7.48 -27.76
C ASN A 264 -14.33 -7.48 -28.33
N MET A 265 -14.99 -6.31 -28.38
CA MET A 265 -16.34 -6.20 -28.94
C MET A 265 -16.39 -6.54 -30.42
N ASP A 266 -15.42 -6.07 -31.19
CA ASP A 266 -15.32 -6.34 -32.62
C ASP A 266 -15.20 -7.86 -32.89
N ASN A 267 -14.67 -8.62 -31.92
CA ASN A 267 -14.57 -10.08 -31.94
C ASN A 267 -15.72 -10.79 -31.18
N GLY A 268 -16.83 -10.11 -30.87
CA GLY A 268 -17.98 -10.68 -30.14
C GLY A 268 -17.75 -10.96 -28.65
N ILE A 269 -16.63 -10.51 -28.08
CA ILE A 269 -16.27 -10.72 -26.68
C ILE A 269 -16.79 -9.54 -25.84
N SER A 270 -17.55 -9.84 -24.78
CA SER A 270 -18.05 -8.83 -23.83
C SER A 270 -16.93 -7.94 -23.26
N LYS A 271 -17.17 -6.62 -23.16
CA LYS A 271 -16.28 -5.66 -22.46
C LYS A 271 -15.93 -6.06 -21.02
N ARG A 272 -16.77 -6.90 -20.38
CA ARG A 272 -16.56 -7.36 -19.00
C ARG A 272 -15.47 -8.44 -18.90
N ILE A 273 -15.08 -9.06 -20.01
CA ILE A 273 -14.07 -10.11 -20.06
C ILE A 273 -12.67 -9.48 -20.12
N VAL A 274 -11.83 -9.88 -19.17
CA VAL A 274 -10.42 -9.49 -19.14
C VAL A 274 -9.58 -10.56 -19.84
N THR A 275 -9.05 -10.21 -21.02
CA THR A 275 -8.16 -11.07 -21.80
C THR A 275 -6.74 -11.10 -21.23
N ASN A 276 -5.90 -12.04 -21.70
CA ASN A 276 -4.51 -12.15 -21.28
C ASN A 276 -3.70 -10.89 -21.64
N LYS A 277 -3.95 -10.29 -22.82
CA LYS A 277 -3.32 -9.03 -23.24
C LYS A 277 -3.68 -7.87 -22.30
N MET A 278 -4.96 -7.75 -21.91
CA MET A 278 -5.42 -6.75 -20.95
C MET A 278 -4.80 -6.97 -19.57
N ALA A 279 -4.80 -8.21 -19.06
CA ALA A 279 -4.20 -8.56 -17.78
C ALA A 279 -2.69 -8.23 -17.74
N ALA A 280 -1.96 -8.53 -18.82
CA ALA A 280 -0.55 -8.18 -18.96
C ALA A 280 -0.32 -6.67 -18.97
N LEU A 281 -1.19 -5.90 -19.64
CA LEU A 281 -1.15 -4.44 -19.67
C LEU A 281 -1.37 -3.85 -18.26
N TRP A 282 -2.38 -4.34 -17.52
CA TRP A 282 -2.62 -3.95 -16.12
C TRP A 282 -1.40 -4.23 -15.23
N HIS A 283 -0.85 -5.44 -15.32
CA HIS A 283 0.32 -5.84 -14.54
C HIS A 283 1.57 -5.03 -14.90
N LYS A 284 1.79 -4.74 -16.20
CA LYS A 284 2.88 -3.87 -16.67
C LYS A 284 2.75 -2.47 -16.07
N ARG A 285 1.57 -1.86 -16.13
CA ARG A 285 1.30 -0.54 -15.53
C ARG A 285 1.58 -0.55 -14.02
N GLU A 286 1.07 -1.53 -13.29
CA GLU A 286 1.27 -1.62 -11.83
C GLU A 286 2.77 -1.68 -11.48
N ARG A 287 3.56 -2.47 -12.20
CA ARG A 287 5.02 -2.55 -12.00
C ARG A 287 5.74 -1.24 -12.34
N GLN A 288 5.37 -0.58 -13.43
CA GLN A 288 5.95 0.71 -13.81
C GLN A 288 5.67 1.79 -12.77
N ILE A 289 4.44 1.85 -12.27
CA ILE A 289 4.03 2.78 -11.21
C ILE A 289 4.80 2.50 -9.91
N ASN A 290 4.86 1.25 -9.47
CA ASN A 290 5.57 0.87 -8.24
C ASN A 290 7.08 1.16 -8.36
N GLY A 291 7.67 0.89 -9.53
CA GLY A 291 9.07 1.20 -9.81
C GLY A 291 9.36 2.70 -9.78
N TYR A 292 8.48 3.51 -10.37
CA TYR A 292 8.60 4.97 -10.37
C TYR A 292 8.51 5.53 -8.94
N ILE A 293 7.52 5.11 -8.15
CA ILE A 293 7.38 5.51 -6.74
C ILE A 293 8.64 5.16 -5.94
N ALA A 294 9.18 3.95 -6.12
CA ALA A 294 10.39 3.53 -5.41
C ALA A 294 11.61 4.40 -5.79
N GLN A 295 11.72 4.82 -7.05
CA GLN A 295 12.78 5.73 -7.51
C GLN A 295 12.58 7.15 -6.97
N THR A 296 11.35 7.66 -6.98
CA THR A 296 11.00 8.96 -6.38
C THR A 296 11.36 9.00 -4.89
N VAL A 297 10.96 7.98 -4.12
CA VAL A 297 11.31 7.88 -2.69
C VAL A 297 12.83 7.74 -2.50
N GLY A 298 13.52 6.96 -3.34
CA GLY A 298 14.97 6.85 -3.29
C GLY A 298 15.68 8.20 -3.51
N LEU A 299 15.22 8.98 -4.49
CA LEU A 299 15.73 10.31 -4.79
C LEU A 299 15.41 11.32 -3.68
N LEU A 300 14.20 11.28 -3.12
CA LEU A 300 13.81 12.11 -1.97
C LEU A 300 14.75 11.87 -0.80
N PHE A 301 15.01 10.60 -0.47
CA PHE A 301 15.91 10.27 0.63
C PHE A 301 17.39 10.55 0.35
N LYS A 302 17.78 10.72 -0.93
CA LYS A 302 19.10 11.27 -1.27
C LYS A 302 19.17 12.75 -0.86
N LYS A 303 18.15 13.53 -1.20
CA LYS A 303 18.04 14.95 -0.81
C LYS A 303 17.89 15.15 0.70
N VAL A 304 17.12 14.29 1.37
CA VAL A 304 17.02 14.28 2.84
C VAL A 304 18.37 14.15 3.51
N LYS A 305 19.25 13.29 2.99
CA LYS A 305 20.62 13.15 3.52
C LYS A 305 21.51 14.34 3.17
N GLU A 306 21.40 14.85 1.94
CA GLU A 306 22.16 16.01 1.46
C GLU A 306 21.90 17.25 2.31
N PHE A 307 20.64 17.51 2.68
CA PHE A 307 20.24 18.65 3.51
C PHE A 307 20.17 18.33 5.02
N ASN A 308 20.65 17.16 5.45
CA ASN A 308 20.63 16.71 6.85
C ASN A 308 19.25 16.88 7.53
N LEU A 309 18.19 16.48 6.84
CA LEU A 309 16.81 16.64 7.28
C LEU A 309 16.43 15.54 8.27
N ASP A 310 15.81 15.94 9.37
CA ASP A 310 15.34 15.05 10.44
C ASP A 310 13.82 14.81 10.41
N THR A 311 13.07 15.69 9.73
CA THR A 311 11.61 15.68 9.72
C THR A 311 11.06 15.91 8.32
N ILE A 312 10.05 15.12 7.93
CA ILE A 312 9.30 15.30 6.69
C ILE A 312 7.83 15.53 7.01
N VAL A 313 7.29 16.63 6.51
CA VAL A 313 5.86 16.95 6.52
C VAL A 313 5.32 16.74 5.11
N VAL A 314 4.31 15.88 4.96
CA VAL A 314 3.62 15.69 3.68
C VAL A 314 2.22 16.23 3.83
N GLY A 315 1.87 17.18 2.97
CA GLY A 315 0.50 17.65 2.96
C GLY A 315 -0.43 16.65 2.25
N TYR A 316 -1.62 16.44 2.84
CA TYR A 316 -2.58 15.45 2.41
C TYR A 316 -3.98 15.73 2.98
N ASN A 317 -4.97 15.83 2.09
CA ASN A 317 -6.37 15.93 2.45
C ASN A 317 -7.09 14.58 2.31
N ALA A 318 -7.64 14.08 3.42
CA ALA A 318 -8.40 12.84 3.42
C ALA A 318 -9.60 12.94 2.46
N GLY A 319 -9.71 12.00 1.52
CA GLY A 319 -10.82 11.97 0.57
C GLY A 319 -10.71 12.98 -0.58
N TRP A 320 -9.62 13.74 -0.74
CA TRP A 320 -9.41 14.73 -1.82
C TRP A 320 -9.59 14.22 -3.26
N LYS A 321 -9.59 12.90 -3.46
CA LYS A 321 -9.88 12.26 -4.75
C LYS A 321 -11.36 12.02 -5.03
N GLN A 322 -12.21 12.11 -4.00
CA GLN A 322 -13.63 11.88 -4.14
C GLN A 322 -14.27 13.16 -4.68
N LYS A 323 -15.05 13.04 -5.75
CA LYS A 323 -15.81 14.15 -6.35
C LYS A 323 -14.96 15.40 -6.63
N SER A 324 -13.71 15.24 -7.06
CA SER A 324 -12.86 16.39 -7.37
C SER A 324 -13.45 17.21 -8.53
N HIS A 325 -13.55 18.53 -8.37
CA HIS A 325 -14.14 19.43 -9.38
C HIS A 325 -13.06 20.07 -10.28
N MET A 326 -12.16 19.26 -10.87
CA MET A 326 -11.06 19.77 -11.74
C MET A 326 -11.32 19.59 -13.25
N GLY A 327 -12.54 19.18 -13.62
CA GLY A 327 -12.91 18.82 -15.00
C GLY A 327 -12.48 17.40 -15.39
N LYS A 328 -13.24 16.77 -16.31
CA LYS A 328 -13.16 15.34 -16.65
C LYS A 328 -11.74 14.84 -16.97
N LYS A 329 -11.00 15.58 -17.81
CA LYS A 329 -9.64 15.20 -18.24
C LYS A 329 -8.61 15.28 -17.11
N ASN A 330 -8.68 16.28 -16.23
CA ASN A 330 -7.73 16.43 -15.12
C ASN A 330 -8.08 15.52 -13.95
N ASN A 331 -9.37 15.35 -13.65
CA ASN A 331 -9.85 14.37 -12.68
C ASN A 331 -9.34 12.96 -12.99
N GLN A 332 -9.41 12.52 -14.25
CA GLN A 332 -8.90 11.21 -14.64
C GLN A 332 -7.40 11.07 -14.33
N LYS A 333 -6.58 12.09 -14.65
CA LYS A 333 -5.13 12.07 -14.39
C LYS A 333 -4.83 12.02 -12.90
N PHE A 334 -5.51 12.85 -12.12
CA PHE A 334 -5.32 12.97 -10.67
C PHE A 334 -5.73 11.69 -9.92
N VAL A 335 -6.94 11.18 -10.18
CA VAL A 335 -7.47 10.00 -9.50
C VAL A 335 -6.59 8.77 -9.74
N GLN A 336 -6.04 8.63 -10.95
CA GLN A 336 -5.23 7.47 -11.34
C GLN A 336 -3.80 7.45 -10.77
N ILE A 337 -3.28 8.57 -10.25
CA ILE A 337 -1.97 8.61 -9.58
C ILE A 337 -2.12 8.11 -8.16
N PRO A 338 -1.45 7.04 -7.71
CA PRO A 338 -1.69 6.47 -6.38
C PRO A 338 -0.94 7.22 -5.27
N PHE A 339 -1.30 8.47 -5.00
CA PHE A 339 -0.68 9.31 -3.96
C PHE A 339 -0.57 8.62 -2.59
N GLN A 340 -1.61 7.92 -2.14
CA GLN A 340 -1.56 7.18 -0.87
C GLN A 340 -0.47 6.10 -0.84
N LYS A 341 -0.16 5.47 -1.99
CA LYS A 341 0.98 4.53 -2.06
C LYS A 341 2.31 5.26 -1.95
N LEU A 342 2.43 6.46 -2.52
CA LEU A 342 3.63 7.29 -2.40
C LEU A 342 3.84 7.75 -0.96
N ILE A 343 2.81 8.33 -0.33
CA ILE A 343 2.82 8.75 1.08
C ILE A 343 3.24 7.58 1.98
N ALA A 344 2.58 6.42 1.83
CA ALA A 344 2.92 5.23 2.62
C ALA A 344 4.35 4.75 2.36
N ALA A 345 4.88 4.91 1.14
CA ALA A 345 6.27 4.55 0.84
C ALA A 345 7.28 5.52 1.48
N ILE A 346 6.97 6.82 1.51
CA ILE A 346 7.77 7.85 2.22
C ILE A 346 7.75 7.55 3.72
N GLU A 347 6.56 7.41 4.32
CA GLU A 347 6.36 7.10 5.75
C GLU A 347 7.14 5.85 6.17
N ASN A 348 7.02 4.74 5.42
CA ASN A 348 7.76 3.51 5.69
C ASN A 348 9.29 3.69 5.59
N LYS A 349 9.76 4.59 4.72
CA LYS A 349 11.19 4.88 4.57
C LYS A 349 11.69 5.81 5.67
N CYS A 350 10.86 6.74 6.15
CA CYS A 350 11.12 7.56 7.34
C CYS A 350 11.35 6.69 8.58
N VAL A 351 10.43 5.74 8.83
CA VAL A 351 10.56 4.79 9.96
C VAL A 351 11.88 3.99 9.89
N LYS A 352 12.30 3.58 8.69
CA LYS A 352 13.56 2.83 8.51
C LYS A 352 14.81 3.68 8.74
N GLU A 353 14.75 4.96 8.40
CA GLU A 353 15.90 5.87 8.45
C GLU A 353 15.90 6.75 9.70
N GLY A 354 14.93 6.61 10.60
CA GLY A 354 14.84 7.41 11.83
C GLY A 354 14.50 8.87 11.57
N ILE A 355 13.62 9.12 10.60
CA ILE A 355 13.14 10.45 10.25
C ILE A 355 11.71 10.61 10.76
N ARG A 356 11.39 11.75 11.35
CA ARG A 356 10.02 12.07 11.80
C ARG A 356 9.13 12.29 10.58
N PHE A 357 7.89 11.82 10.66
CA PHE A 357 6.95 11.92 9.54
C PHE A 357 5.60 12.42 10.01
N PHE A 358 5.12 13.50 9.39
CA PHE A 358 3.82 14.10 9.69
C PHE A 358 2.97 14.22 8.43
N LYS A 359 1.67 13.94 8.56
CA LYS A 359 0.66 14.26 7.54
C LYS A 359 -0.02 15.54 7.96
N GLN A 360 -0.04 16.54 7.08
CA GLN A 360 -0.64 17.84 7.36
C GLN A 360 -1.83 18.10 6.43
N GLU A 361 -2.91 18.66 6.96
CA GLU A 361 -4.07 19.07 6.17
C GLU A 361 -3.73 20.35 5.38
N GLU A 362 -4.06 20.38 4.08
CA GLU A 362 -3.59 21.38 3.10
C GLU A 362 -4.64 22.43 2.70
N SER A 363 -5.77 22.56 3.41
CA SER A 363 -6.78 23.55 3.06
C SER A 363 -6.18 24.95 3.04
N TYR A 364 -6.54 25.69 1.99
CA TYR A 364 -6.12 27.07 1.73
C TYR A 364 -4.61 27.32 1.58
N THR A 365 -3.75 26.32 1.72
CA THR A 365 -2.27 26.45 1.61
C THR A 365 -1.80 27.01 0.27
N SER A 366 -2.52 26.70 -0.82
CA SER A 366 -2.21 27.22 -2.16
C SER A 366 -2.78 28.60 -2.46
N LYS A 367 -3.62 29.14 -1.57
CA LYS A 367 -4.26 30.47 -1.70
C LYS A 367 -3.62 31.50 -0.77
N ALA A 368 -3.39 31.12 0.47
CA ALA A 368 -2.73 31.96 1.47
C ALA A 368 -1.32 32.36 1.03
N SER A 369 -0.93 33.60 1.34
CA SER A 369 0.43 34.06 1.10
C SER A 369 1.31 33.70 2.27
N PHE A 370 2.33 32.87 1.99
CA PHE A 370 3.35 32.57 2.99
C PHE A 370 4.13 33.82 3.39
N LEU A 371 4.53 34.62 2.39
CA LEU A 371 5.36 35.82 2.56
C LEU A 371 4.64 36.91 3.35
N ASP A 372 3.33 37.06 3.16
CA ASP A 372 2.52 38.05 3.89
C ASP A 372 2.00 37.50 5.24
N LYS A 373 2.42 36.28 5.61
CA LYS A 373 2.05 35.58 6.84
C LYS A 373 0.55 35.37 7.02
N ASP A 374 -0.20 35.21 5.93
CA ASP A 374 -1.65 34.98 5.99
C ASP A 374 -2.03 33.83 6.94
N PRO A 375 -3.16 33.95 7.68
CA PRO A 375 -3.69 32.84 8.45
C PRO A 375 -4.14 31.72 7.50
N VAL A 376 -3.82 30.46 7.83
CA VAL A 376 -4.16 29.28 7.02
C VAL A 376 -5.21 28.44 7.75
N PRO A 377 -6.51 28.74 7.56
CA PRO A 377 -7.58 28.06 8.27
C PRO A 377 -7.70 26.58 7.88
N VAL A 378 -8.42 25.82 8.69
CA VAL A 378 -8.81 24.44 8.37
C VAL A 378 -10.22 24.47 7.81
N TRP A 379 -10.42 23.92 6.62
CA TRP A 379 -11.75 23.86 6.02
C TRP A 379 -12.64 22.89 6.81
N SER A 380 -13.87 23.31 7.09
CA SER A 380 -14.94 22.44 7.57
C SER A 380 -16.19 22.62 6.69
N LYS A 381 -17.06 21.62 6.67
CA LYS A 381 -18.32 21.69 5.88
C LYS A 381 -19.28 22.77 6.41
N ASP A 382 -19.20 23.05 7.69
CA ASP A 382 -20.06 23.99 8.38
C ASP A 382 -19.50 25.43 8.34
N ASP A 383 -18.25 25.57 7.88
CA ASP A 383 -17.59 26.86 7.72
C ASP A 383 -18.06 27.57 6.43
N LYS A 384 -18.89 28.60 6.61
CA LYS A 384 -19.37 29.48 5.53
C LYS A 384 -18.49 30.71 5.34
N THR A 385 -17.38 30.83 6.08
CA THR A 385 -16.52 32.02 6.07
C THR A 385 -15.81 32.15 4.72
N GLN A 386 -15.93 33.31 4.09
CA GLN A 386 -15.13 33.64 2.92
C GLN A 386 -13.79 34.22 3.34
N TYR A 387 -12.74 33.41 3.23
CA TYR A 387 -11.37 33.87 3.49
C TYR A 387 -10.82 34.67 2.31
N ARG A 388 -10.37 35.89 2.60
CA ARG A 388 -9.57 36.71 1.68
C ARG A 388 -8.10 36.58 2.05
N PHE A 389 -7.29 36.28 1.05
CA PHE A 389 -5.83 36.15 1.17
C PHE A 389 -5.17 37.35 0.51
N SER A 390 -4.03 37.77 1.04
CA SER A 390 -3.36 39.00 0.62
C SER A 390 -2.60 38.84 -0.70
N GLY A 391 -2.02 37.66 -0.93
CA GLY A 391 -1.35 37.30 -2.18
C GLY A 391 -2.27 36.64 -3.20
N LYS A 392 -1.74 36.44 -4.40
CA LYS A 392 -2.46 35.83 -5.52
C LYS A 392 -1.57 34.94 -6.38
N ARG A 393 -2.14 33.84 -6.86
CA ARG A 393 -1.51 32.98 -7.86
C ARG A 393 -1.69 33.59 -9.26
N ILE A 394 -0.60 34.02 -9.88
CA ILE A 394 -0.61 34.63 -11.22
C ILE A 394 -0.67 33.55 -12.30
N THR A 395 0.19 32.54 -12.17
CA THR A 395 0.22 31.39 -13.08
C THR A 395 0.29 30.10 -12.29
N ARG A 396 0.23 28.96 -12.98
CA ARG A 396 0.45 27.68 -12.32
C ARG A 396 1.84 27.58 -11.68
N GLY A 397 2.84 28.31 -12.17
CA GLY A 397 4.19 28.31 -11.61
C GLY A 397 4.48 29.47 -10.65
N LEU A 398 3.72 30.57 -10.72
CA LEU A 398 4.09 31.83 -10.07
C LEU A 398 3.02 32.30 -9.07
N TYR A 399 3.46 32.64 -7.86
CA TYR A 399 2.66 33.26 -6.82
C TYR A 399 3.26 34.61 -6.47
N GLN A 400 2.40 35.63 -6.28
CA GLN A 400 2.79 36.99 -5.97
C GLN A 400 2.22 37.39 -4.61
N SER A 401 3.07 37.91 -3.72
CA SER A 401 2.66 38.49 -2.43
C SER A 401 2.00 39.86 -2.61
N LYS A 402 1.42 40.40 -1.53
CA LYS A 402 0.86 41.76 -1.53
C LYS A 402 1.89 42.83 -1.90
N ALA A 403 3.14 42.65 -1.45
CA ALA A 403 4.26 43.54 -1.76
C ALA A 403 4.83 43.37 -3.19
N GLY A 404 4.27 42.47 -4.01
CA GLY A 404 4.70 42.24 -5.39
C GLY A 404 5.81 41.19 -5.54
N THR A 405 6.38 40.70 -4.44
CA THR A 405 7.42 39.65 -4.45
C THR A 405 6.87 38.35 -5.02
N CYS A 406 7.61 37.77 -5.97
CA CYS A 406 7.19 36.54 -6.64
C CYS A 406 8.01 35.33 -6.18
N ILE A 407 7.31 34.24 -5.87
CA ILE A 407 7.91 32.93 -5.58
C ILE A 407 7.20 31.84 -6.38
N HIS A 408 7.80 30.65 -6.43
CA HIS A 408 7.17 29.52 -7.10
C HIS A 408 5.90 29.10 -6.33
N ALA A 409 4.77 28.96 -7.03
CA ALA A 409 3.46 28.74 -6.40
C ALA A 409 3.38 27.45 -5.57
N ASP A 410 4.01 26.37 -6.04
CA ASP A 410 4.05 25.12 -5.27
C ASP A 410 4.96 25.22 -4.04
N MET A 411 5.96 26.13 -4.03
CA MET A 411 6.79 26.40 -2.84
C MET A 411 6.02 27.21 -1.79
N ASN A 412 5.22 28.19 -2.24
CA ASN A 412 4.27 28.90 -1.36
C ASN A 412 3.33 27.90 -0.64
N GLY A 413 2.74 26.99 -1.41
CA GLY A 413 1.90 25.92 -0.86
C GLY A 413 2.64 25.06 0.17
N ALA A 414 3.80 24.53 -0.18
CA ALA A 414 4.58 23.68 0.70
C ALA A 414 5.05 24.42 1.98
N LEU A 415 5.43 25.69 1.90
CA LEU A 415 5.79 26.51 3.06
C LEU A 415 4.60 26.77 3.98
N ASN A 416 3.42 27.06 3.42
CA ASN A 416 2.19 27.18 4.22
C ASN A 416 1.84 25.87 4.92
N THR A 417 2.03 24.72 4.26
CA THR A 417 1.89 23.39 4.89
C THR A 417 2.88 23.23 6.05
N LEU A 418 4.13 23.66 5.88
CA LEU A 418 5.14 23.59 6.93
C LEU A 418 4.76 24.48 8.13
N LYS A 419 4.42 25.75 7.87
CA LYS A 419 3.96 26.72 8.87
C LYS A 419 2.76 26.16 9.66
N LYS A 420 1.76 25.62 8.94
CA LYS A 420 0.54 25.06 9.54
C LYS A 420 0.80 23.83 10.39
N SER A 421 1.87 23.07 10.12
CA SER A 421 2.22 21.89 10.92
C SER A 421 2.80 22.22 12.29
N GLY A 422 3.35 23.43 12.47
CA GLY A 422 3.94 23.87 13.74
C GLY A 422 5.14 23.04 14.22
N VAL A 423 5.73 22.20 13.35
CA VAL A 423 6.81 21.29 13.76
C VAL A 423 8.16 21.97 13.88
N VAL A 424 8.34 23.14 13.28
CA VAL A 424 9.58 23.94 13.26
C VAL A 424 9.23 25.41 13.13
N GLU A 425 10.01 26.28 13.77
CA GLU A 425 9.93 27.72 13.55
C GLU A 425 10.56 28.09 12.21
N LEU A 426 9.97 29.07 11.52
CA LEU A 426 10.44 29.54 10.22
C LEU A 426 10.98 30.95 10.38
N ASP A 427 12.15 31.21 9.79
CA ASP A 427 12.75 32.53 9.76
C ASP A 427 11.82 33.51 9.02
N ASP A 428 11.59 34.67 9.62
CA ASP A 428 10.79 35.75 9.05
C ASP A 428 11.40 36.31 7.76
N ASN A 429 12.73 36.21 7.60
CA ASN A 429 13.47 36.66 6.44
C ASN A 429 13.85 35.51 5.49
N LEU A 430 13.16 34.36 5.59
CA LEU A 430 13.43 33.17 4.79
C LEU A 430 13.42 33.47 3.29
N LYS A 431 14.60 33.37 2.66
CA LYS A 431 14.75 33.48 1.21
C LYS A 431 14.58 32.11 0.56
N VAL A 432 13.49 31.95 -0.16
CA VAL A 432 13.18 30.70 -0.88
C VAL A 432 13.95 30.66 -2.19
N LYS A 433 14.79 29.63 -2.36
CA LYS A 433 15.55 29.42 -3.59
C LYS A 433 14.62 29.02 -4.73
N THR A 434 15.02 29.34 -5.96
CA THR A 434 14.29 28.86 -7.14
C THR A 434 14.41 27.33 -7.22
N PRO A 435 13.30 26.60 -7.33
CA PRO A 435 13.35 25.15 -7.28
C PRO A 435 14.00 24.55 -8.52
N ILE A 436 14.87 23.55 -8.31
CA ILE A 436 15.44 22.74 -9.40
C ILE A 436 14.53 21.54 -9.67
N LEU A 437 14.25 21.26 -10.95
CA LEU A 437 13.52 20.07 -11.34
C LEU A 437 14.45 18.84 -11.37
N LEU A 438 14.13 17.85 -10.56
CA LEU A 438 14.81 16.57 -10.51
C LEU A 438 14.06 15.52 -11.34
N GLU A 439 14.76 14.93 -12.30
CA GLU A 439 14.24 13.80 -13.05
C GLU A 439 14.35 12.50 -12.27
N VAL A 440 13.24 11.78 -12.18
CA VAL A 440 13.21 10.44 -11.58
C VAL A 440 13.82 9.45 -12.58
N GLN A 441 15.11 9.16 -12.43
CA GLN A 441 15.84 8.27 -13.33
C GLN A 441 15.22 6.88 -13.41
N LYS A 442 15.10 6.34 -14.63
CA LYS A 442 14.84 4.92 -14.84
C LYS A 442 16.05 4.14 -14.30
N ARG A 443 15.86 3.16 -13.41
CA ARG A 443 16.86 2.09 -13.27
C ARG A 443 17.18 1.57 -14.68
N LYS A 444 18.44 1.66 -15.12
CA LYS A 444 18.94 0.76 -16.17
C LYS A 444 18.58 -0.65 -15.69
N ALA A 445 17.92 -1.44 -16.53
CA ALA A 445 17.71 -2.84 -16.20
C ALA A 445 19.10 -3.40 -15.90
N VAL A 446 19.35 -3.79 -14.65
CA VAL A 446 20.54 -4.57 -14.33
C VAL A 446 20.33 -5.84 -15.14
N ALA A 447 21.05 -5.93 -16.27
CA ALA A 447 21.14 -7.17 -17.01
C ALA A 447 21.64 -8.19 -15.99
N SER A 448 20.76 -9.06 -15.53
CA SER A 448 21.18 -10.30 -14.92
C SER A 448 21.80 -11.10 -16.06
N ARG A 449 23.05 -10.78 -16.42
CA ARG A 449 23.95 -11.74 -17.02
C ARG A 449 24.17 -12.77 -15.93
N ILE A 450 23.28 -13.76 -15.90
CA ILE A 450 23.61 -15.05 -15.33
C ILE A 450 24.35 -15.73 -16.49
N ALA A 451 25.68 -15.71 -16.38
CA ALA A 451 26.51 -16.75 -16.97
C ALA A 451 26.22 -18.07 -16.26
#